data_AF-A0A530YDP4-F1
#
_entry.id   AF-A0A530YDP4-F1
#
_cell.length_a   1.000
_cell.length_b   1.000
_cell.length_c   1.000
_cell.angle_alpha   90.00
_cell.angle_beta   90.00
_cell.angle_gamma   90.00
#
_symmetry.space_group_name_H-M   'P 1'
#
loop_
_entity.id
_entity.type
_entity.pdbx_description
1 polymer ?
#
loop_
_entity_poly.entity_id
_entity_poly.type
_entity_poly.pdbx_seq_one_letter_code
_entity_poly.pdbx_strand_id
1 'polypeptide(L)' 'MEHGVNDIDALVREEKRLTAVESHSEAWAEGLSAGIETEIIAEAALETAFGEMLRANGETSALALLDRMREKVIAG' A
#
# COMPACT_ATOMS: atom_id res chain seq x y z
N MET A 1 30.79 -12.84 7.90
CA MET A 1 29.96 -13.11 6.69
C MET A 1 28.49 -12.73 6.92
N GLU A 2 28.21 -11.78 7.81
CA GLU A 2 26.84 -11.38 8.20
C GLU A 2 26.32 -10.18 7.37
N HIS A 3 27.24 -9.34 6.86
CA HIS A 3 26.91 -8.17 6.04
C HIS A 3 26.22 -8.53 4.72
N GLY A 4 26.68 -9.59 4.03
CA GLY A 4 26.09 -9.98 2.74
C GLY A 4 24.67 -10.56 2.82
N VAL A 5 24.24 -11.08 3.97
CA VAL A 5 22.87 -11.61 4.16
C VAL A 5 21.89 -10.47 4.47
N ASN A 6 22.29 -9.53 5.33
CA ASN A 6 21.48 -8.33 5.61
C ASN A 6 21.27 -7.45 4.36
N ASP A 7 22.27 -7.37 3.48
CA ASP A 7 22.16 -6.64 2.21
C ASP A 7 21.15 -7.31 1.28
N ILE A 8 21.11 -8.64 1.23
CA ILE A 8 20.12 -9.40 0.46
C ILE A 8 18.71 -9.20 1.03
N ASP A 9 18.53 -9.24 2.35
CA ASP A 9 17.22 -9.02 2.98
C ASP A 9 16.68 -7.60 2.72
N ALA A 10 17.57 -6.60 2.71
CA ALA A 10 17.22 -5.23 2.36
C ALA A 10 16.77 -5.12 0.90
N LEU A 11 17.52 -5.73 -0.03
CA LEU A 11 17.17 -5.80 -1.45
C LEU A 11 15.82 -6.49 -1.65
N VAL A 12 15.58 -7.64 -1.00
CA VAL A 12 14.30 -8.37 -1.09
C VAL A 12 13.14 -7.53 -0.57
N ARG A 13 13.32 -6.77 0.52
CA ARG A 13 12.28 -5.88 1.04
C ARG A 13 11.96 -4.75 0.06
N GLU A 14 12.98 -4.19 -0.58
CA GLU A 14 12.79 -3.13 -1.57
C GLU A 14 12.10 -3.64 -2.83
N GLU A 15 12.50 -4.79 -3.36
CA GLU A 15 11.82 -5.44 -4.48
C GLU A 15 10.34 -5.69 -4.18
N LYS A 16 10.02 -6.24 -3.00
CA LYS A 16 8.61 -6.42 -2.56
C LYS A 16 7.84 -5.11 -2.54
N ARG A 17 8.48 -4.03 -2.11
CA ARG A 17 7.87 -2.69 -2.08
C ARG A 17 7.62 -2.17 -3.49
N LEU A 18 8.57 -2.34 -4.41
CA LEU A 18 8.44 -1.95 -5.81
C LEU A 18 7.32 -2.73 -6.50
N THR A 19 7.33 -4.07 -6.39
CA THR A 19 6.29 -4.93 -6.95
C THR A 19 4.90 -4.57 -6.43
N ALA A 20 4.76 -4.24 -5.14
CA ALA A 20 3.48 -3.80 -4.59
C ALA A 20 2.97 -2.50 -5.22
N VAL A 21 3.86 -1.53 -5.46
CA VAL A 21 3.51 -0.25 -6.12
C VAL A 21 3.13 -0.48 -7.58
N GLU A 22 3.89 -1.31 -8.30
CA GLU A 22 3.61 -1.64 -9.70
C GLU A 22 2.26 -2.33 -9.84
N SER A 23 1.99 -3.34 -9.00
CA SER A 23 0.72 -4.07 -9.01
C SER A 23 -0.48 -3.17 -8.74
N HIS A 24 -0.38 -2.26 -7.76
CA HIS A 24 -1.46 -1.29 -7.51
C HIS A 24 -1.62 -0.27 -8.64
N SER A 25 -0.52 0.14 -9.28
CA SER A 25 -0.56 1.07 -10.42
C SER A 25 -1.24 0.43 -11.63
N GLU A 26 -0.99 -0.86 -11.88
CA GLU A 26 -1.63 -1.63 -12.94
C GLU A 26 -3.14 -1.79 -12.67
N ALA A 27 -3.52 -2.19 -11.46
CA ALA A 27 -4.93 -2.30 -11.07
C ALA A 27 -5.68 -0.96 -11.20
N TRP A 28 -5.01 0.15 -10.87
CA TRP A 28 -5.56 1.49 -11.05
C TRP A 28 -5.76 1.83 -12.53
N ALA A 29 -4.75 1.56 -13.37
CA ALA A 29 -4.82 1.80 -14.81
C ALA A 29 -5.91 0.96 -15.49
N GLU A 30 -6.06 -0.30 -15.07
CA GLU A 30 -7.13 -1.19 -15.55
C GLU A 30 -8.51 -0.64 -15.20
N GLY A 31 -8.74 -0.24 -13.95
CA GLY A 31 -10.00 0.35 -13.51
C GLY A 31 -10.36 1.61 -14.30
N LEU A 32 -9.39 2.50 -14.50
CA LEU A 32 -9.56 3.68 -15.35
C LEU A 32 -9.92 3.32 -16.79
N SER A 33 -9.23 2.34 -17.38
CA SER A 33 -9.50 1.89 -18.74
C SER A 33 -10.88 1.26 -18.89
N ALA A 34 -11.42 0.67 -17.82
CA ALA A 34 -12.77 0.13 -17.76
C ALA A 34 -13.85 1.22 -17.57
N GLY A 35 -13.44 2.49 -17.41
CA GLY A 35 -14.35 3.62 -17.20
C GLY A 35 -14.87 3.74 -15.77
N ILE A 36 -14.21 3.11 -14.80
CA ILE A 36 -14.58 3.20 -13.38
C ILE A 36 -14.11 4.56 -12.84
N GLU A 37 -14.98 5.23 -12.08
CA GLU A 37 -14.62 6.50 -11.45
C GLU A 37 -13.46 6.34 -10.46
N THR A 38 -12.57 7.34 -10.45
CA THR A 38 -11.38 7.34 -9.56
C THR A 38 -11.75 7.21 -8.09
N GLU A 39 -12.87 7.81 -7.67
CA GLU A 39 -13.37 7.73 -6.29
C GLU A 39 -13.73 6.30 -5.90
N ILE A 40 -14.38 5.54 -6.81
CA ILE A 40 -14.73 4.13 -6.58
C ILE A 40 -13.47 3.26 -6.47
N ILE A 41 -12.49 3.47 -7.37
CA ILE A 41 -11.23 2.71 -7.35
C ILE A 41 -10.48 2.98 -6.03
N ALA A 42 -10.40 4.26 -5.63
CA ALA A 42 -9.72 4.67 -4.41
C ALA A 42 -10.42 4.12 -3.16
N GLU A 43 -11.75 4.24 -3.07
CA GLU A 43 -12.52 3.75 -1.92
C GLU A 43 -12.36 2.24 -1.76
N ALA A 44 -12.52 1.46 -2.83
CA ALA A 44 -12.39 0.01 -2.80
C ALA A 44 -10.97 -0.43 -2.37
N ALA A 45 -9.94 0.24 -2.88
CA ALA A 45 -8.55 -0.06 -2.52
C ALA A 45 -8.26 0.27 -1.05
N LEU A 46 -8.72 1.43 -0.56
CA LEU A 46 -8.50 1.87 0.82
C LEU A 46 -9.30 1.02 1.81
N GLU A 47 -10.56 0.72 1.54
CA GLU A 47 -11.39 -0.15 2.38
C GLU A 47 -10.73 -1.52 2.56
N THR A 48 -10.28 -2.12 1.45
CA THR A 48 -9.58 -3.41 1.47
C THR A 48 -8.30 -3.32 2.29
N ALA A 49 -7.45 -2.32 2.03
CA ALA A 49 -6.17 -2.18 2.71
C ALA A 49 -6.33 -1.98 4.22
N PHE A 50 -7.24 -1.11 4.66
CA PHE A 50 -7.48 -0.87 6.07
C PHE A 50 -8.18 -2.03 6.77
N GLY A 51 -9.12 -2.69 6.09
CA GLY A 51 -9.76 -3.91 6.59
C GLY A 51 -8.76 -5.02 6.86
N GLU A 52 -7.84 -5.27 5.92
CA GLU A 52 -6.79 -6.28 6.10
C GLU A 52 -5.78 -5.87 7.17
N MET A 53 -5.37 -4.60 7.23
CA MET A 53 -4.50 -4.07 8.30
C MET A 53 -5.11 -4.24 9.69
N LEU A 54 -6.42 -3.98 9.83
CA LEU A 54 -7.14 -4.19 11.08
C LEU A 54 -7.12 -5.66 11.48
N ARG A 55 -7.35 -6.58 10.54
CA ARG A 55 -7.36 -8.02 10.80
C ARG A 55 -5.98 -8.57 11.15
N ALA A 56 -4.92 -8.10 10.48
CA ALA A 56 -3.56 -8.59 10.65
C ALA A 56 -2.82 -7.97 11.84
N ASN A 57 -3.05 -6.68 12.12
CA ASN A 57 -2.23 -5.89 13.06
C ASN A 57 -3.03 -5.19 14.17
N GLY A 58 -4.37 -5.33 14.17
CA GLY A 58 -5.26 -4.75 15.15
C GLY A 58 -5.56 -3.27 14.93
N GLU A 59 -6.55 -2.78 15.69
CA GLU A 59 -7.16 -1.46 15.53
C GLU A 59 -6.15 -0.32 15.66
N THR A 60 -5.34 -0.33 16.72
CA THR A 60 -4.32 0.72 16.95
C THR A 60 -3.39 0.91 15.76
N SER A 61 -2.95 -0.20 15.15
CA SER A 61 -2.04 -0.17 14.00
C SER A 61 -2.73 0.37 12.75
N ALA A 62 -3.98 -0.01 12.52
CA ALA A 62 -4.78 0.45 11.39
C ALA A 62 -5.10 1.95 11.48
N LEU A 63 -5.51 2.43 12.66
CA LEU A 63 -5.76 3.85 12.91
C LEU A 63 -4.49 4.70 12.76
N ALA A 64 -3.36 4.23 13.28
CA ALA A 64 -2.09 4.92 13.09
C ALA A 64 -1.67 5.02 11.61
N LEU A 65 -2.06 4.06 10.76
CA LEU A 65 -1.85 4.16 9.32
C LEU A 65 -2.76 5.21 8.69
N LEU A 66 -4.04 5.26 9.08
CA LEU A 66 -4.99 6.29 8.62
C LEU A 66 -4.48 7.69 8.93
N ASP A 67 -3.99 7.93 10.15
CA ASP A 67 -3.44 9.23 10.55
C ASP A 67 -2.24 9.63 9.67
N ARG A 68 -1.30 8.70 9.43
CA ARG A 68 -0.16 8.95 8.53
C ARG A 68 -0.58 9.23 7.09
N MET A 69 -1.60 8.52 6.58
CA MET A 69 -2.10 8.75 5.22
C MET A 69 -2.79 10.12 5.12
N ARG A 70 -3.55 10.50 6.15
CA ARG A 70 -4.15 11.84 6.26
C ARG A 70 -3.09 12.94 6.22
N GLU A 71 -2.01 12.79 6.98
CA GLU A 71 -0.89 13.76 6.97
C GLU A 71 -0.26 13.89 5.59
N LYS A 72 -0.04 12.78 4.88
CA LYS A 72 0.49 12.80 3.51
C LYS A 72 -0.43 13.53 2.54
N VAL A 73 -1.74 13.26 2.59
CA VAL A 73 -2.73 13.95 1.75
C VAL A 73 -2.71 15.46 1.99
N ILE A 74 -2.59 15.89 3.26
CA ILE A 74 -2.52 17.31 3.63
C ILE A 74 -1.21 17.95 3.14
N ALA A 75 -0.10 17.20 3.13
CA ALA A 75 1.20 17.69 2.71
C ALA A 75 1.31 17.87 1.18
N GLY A 76 0.50 17.14 0.41
CA GLY A 76 0.60 17.05 -1.05
C GLY A 76 1.74 16.16 -1.52
#